data_AF-A0A8T2Z8H1-F1
#
_entry.id   AF-A0A8T2Z8H1-F1
#
_cell.length_a   1.000
_cell.length_b   1.000
_cell.length_c   1.000
_cell.angle_alpha   90.00
_cell.angle_beta   90.00
_cell.angle_gamma   90.00
#
_symmetry.space_group_name_H-M   'P 1'
#
loop_
_entity.id
_entity.type
_entity.pdbx_description
1 polymer ?
#
loop_
_entity_poly.entity_id
_entity_poly.type
_entity_poly.pdbx_seq_one_letter_code
_entity_poly.pdbx_strand_id
1 'polypeptide(L)'
;MMDLKARVDGHAQDYVEEARLDKGRGPLATAVVKVGTLVCGQNVVVGSGWGRIMGIRDTLGKLTERARLAMPAVIEGLKGPPVAGDGVTVVGSEERAIMLSAGRKRKYEKNRLREIDHGAKDRN
;
A
#
# COMPACT_ATOMS: atom_id res chain seq x y z
N MET A 1 9.16 -25.87 -12.05
CA MET A 1 8.94 -24.73 -12.96
C MET A 1 7.65 -24.05 -12.50
N MET A 2 7.70 -22.78 -12.08
CA MET A 2 6.51 -22.05 -11.60
C MET A 2 5.96 -21.19 -12.75
N ASP A 3 4.77 -21.54 -13.24
CA ASP A 3 4.03 -20.78 -14.25
C ASP A 3 3.39 -19.52 -13.60
N LEU A 4 4.16 -18.43 -13.50
CA LEU A 4 3.62 -17.13 -13.09
C LEU A 4 2.92 -16.45 -14.28
N LYS A 5 1.63 -16.78 -14.48
CA LYS A 5 0.73 -15.97 -15.32
C LYS A 5 0.23 -14.78 -14.50
N ALA A 6 0.93 -13.66 -14.56
CA ALA A 6 0.46 -12.41 -13.98
C ALA A 6 -0.37 -11.62 -15.00
N ARG A 7 -1.57 -11.24 -14.60
CA ARG A 7 -2.48 -10.45 -15.43
C ARG A 7 -1.96 -9.01 -15.50
N VAL A 8 -1.77 -8.47 -16.70
CA VAL A 8 -1.27 -7.10 -16.91
C VAL A 8 -2.39 -6.06 -16.80
N ASP A 9 -3.64 -6.47 -16.99
CA ASP A 9 -4.81 -5.59 -17.02
C ASP A 9 -5.75 -5.88 -15.82
N GLY A 10 -6.09 -4.85 -15.03
CA GLY A 10 -7.03 -4.97 -13.91
C GLY A 10 -6.59 -4.18 -12.67
N HIS A 11 -7.33 -4.32 -11.57
CA HIS A 11 -6.97 -3.72 -10.29
C HIS A 11 -5.61 -4.26 -9.85
N ALA A 12 -4.66 -3.37 -9.61
CA ALA A 12 -3.34 -3.77 -9.18
C ALA A 12 -3.39 -4.42 -7.79
N GLN A 13 -2.69 -5.54 -7.64
CA GLN A 13 -2.52 -6.21 -6.38
C GLN A 13 -1.03 -6.23 -6.07
N ASP A 14 -0.64 -5.35 -5.15
CA ASP A 14 0.76 -5.09 -4.86
C ASP A 14 0.96 -5.17 -3.35
N TYR A 15 2.21 -5.18 -2.94
CA TYR A 15 2.57 -5.11 -1.54
C TYR A 15 3.68 -4.09 -1.35
N VAL A 16 3.66 -3.46 -0.18
CA VAL A 16 4.71 -2.57 0.25
C VAL A 16 5.91 -3.41 0.67
N GLU A 17 7.03 -3.22 0.00
CA GLU A 17 8.31 -3.76 0.47
C GLU A 17 8.86 -2.88 1.60
N GLU A 18 8.83 -1.57 1.38
CA GLU A 18 9.41 -0.61 2.32
C GLU A 18 8.55 0.65 2.43
N ALA A 19 8.53 1.24 3.62
CA ALA A 19 7.86 2.50 3.90
C ALA A 19 8.89 3.52 4.42
N ARG A 20 8.82 4.76 3.92
CA ARG A 20 9.75 5.84 4.30
C ARG A 20 9.00 7.16 4.42
N LEU A 21 9.49 8.08 5.25
CA LEU A 21 8.96 9.44 5.36
C LEU A 21 9.98 10.41 4.76
N ASP A 22 9.59 11.11 3.70
CA ASP A 22 10.47 12.06 3.01
C ASP A 22 10.08 13.51 3.31
N LYS A 23 11.08 14.35 3.59
CA LYS A 23 10.87 15.76 3.93
C LYS A 23 10.40 16.51 2.69
N GLY A 24 9.11 16.88 2.69
CA GLY A 24 8.47 17.65 1.61
C GLY A 24 7.59 16.82 0.69
N ARG A 25 7.74 15.49 0.67
CA ARG A 25 6.86 14.58 -0.10
C ARG A 25 5.93 13.75 0.78
N GLY A 26 6.18 13.75 2.09
CA GLY A 26 5.37 13.01 3.04
C GLY A 26 5.66 11.50 2.98
N PRO A 27 4.68 10.66 3.36
CA PRO A 27 4.85 9.22 3.37
C PRO A 27 5.01 8.64 1.97
N LEU A 28 6.05 7.83 1.80
CA LEU A 28 6.40 7.11 0.58
C LEU A 28 6.35 5.60 0.83
N ALA A 29 5.99 4.85 -0.20
CA ALA A 29 6.08 3.39 -0.19
C ALA A 29 6.84 2.89 -1.42
N THR A 30 7.81 2.01 -1.22
CA THR A 30 8.31 1.16 -2.30
C THR A 30 7.38 -0.04 -2.40
N ALA A 31 6.72 -0.20 -3.54
CA ALA A 31 5.81 -1.32 -3.81
C ALA A 31 6.27 -2.12 -5.03
N VAL A 32 6.06 -3.42 -4.99
CA VAL A 32 6.30 -4.31 -6.14
C VAL A 32 4.95 -4.75 -6.71
N VAL A 33 4.75 -4.43 -7.99
CA VAL A 33 3.48 -4.72 -8.65
C VAL A 33 3.37 -6.22 -8.98
N LYS A 34 2.46 -6.98 -8.36
CA LYS A 34 2.33 -8.43 -8.66
C LYS A 34 1.34 -8.72 -9.78
N VAL A 35 0.35 -7.86 -9.95
CA VAL A 35 -0.70 -7.99 -10.97
C VAL A 35 -1.12 -6.57 -11.37
N GLY A 36 -1.39 -6.32 -12.65
CA GLY A 36 -1.88 -5.05 -13.14
C GLY A 36 -0.79 -3.99 -13.32
N THR A 37 -1.19 -2.74 -13.21
CA THR A 37 -0.31 -1.56 -13.24
C THR A 37 -0.84 -0.48 -12.30
N LEU A 38 0.06 0.21 -11.61
CA LEU A 38 -0.28 1.43 -10.88
C LEU A 38 -0.06 2.64 -11.76
N VAL A 39 -0.95 3.63 -11.70
CA VAL A 39 -0.89 4.83 -12.52
C VAL A 39 -1.04 6.06 -11.62
N CYS A 40 -0.27 7.11 -11.94
CA CYS A 40 -0.43 8.41 -11.28
C CYS A 40 -1.89 8.90 -11.36
N GLY A 41 -2.37 9.48 -10.26
CA GLY A 41 -3.73 9.99 -10.12
C GLY A 41 -4.76 8.99 -9.61
N GLN A 42 -4.43 7.69 -9.52
CA GLN A 42 -5.32 6.68 -8.94
C GLN A 42 -5.42 6.80 -7.42
N ASN A 43 -6.61 6.48 -6.89
CA ASN A 43 -6.84 6.34 -5.45
C ASN A 43 -6.46 4.94 -5.01
N VAL A 44 -5.71 4.83 -3.92
CA VAL A 44 -5.23 3.56 -3.38
C VAL A 44 -5.51 3.43 -1.89
N VAL A 45 -5.70 2.19 -1.45
CA VAL A 45 -5.66 1.80 -0.04
C VAL A 45 -4.40 1.00 0.18
N VAL A 46 -3.62 1.37 1.19
CA VAL A 46 -2.36 0.70 1.55
C VAL A 46 -2.45 0.29 3.00
N GLY A 47 -2.62 -1.01 3.26
CA GLY A 47 -2.86 -1.50 4.62
C GLY A 47 -4.10 -0.83 5.23
N SER A 48 -3.91 -0.15 6.36
CA SER A 48 -4.91 0.68 7.05
C SER A 48 -4.92 2.16 6.65
N GLY A 49 -4.00 2.57 5.78
CA GLY A 49 -3.90 3.91 5.19
C GLY A 49 -4.52 3.97 3.79
N TRP A 50 -4.55 5.17 3.23
CA TRP A 50 -5.03 5.42 1.87
C TRP A 50 -4.37 6.66 1.30
N GLY A 51 -4.52 6.89 0.00
CA GLY A 51 -4.04 8.13 -0.62
C GLY A 51 -4.36 8.18 -2.10
N ARG A 52 -3.91 9.26 -2.74
CA ARG A 52 -3.95 9.40 -4.19
C ARG A 52 -2.52 9.44 -4.69
N ILE A 53 -2.19 8.60 -5.66
CA ILE A 53 -0.84 8.53 -6.22
C ILE A 53 -0.51 9.88 -6.88
N MET A 54 0.41 10.63 -6.29
CA MET A 54 0.86 11.91 -6.84
C MET A 54 2.06 11.76 -7.78
N GLY A 55 2.86 10.72 -7.55
CA GLY A 55 4.02 10.41 -8.36
C GLY A 55 4.39 8.95 -8.21
N ILE A 56 4.92 8.38 -9.29
CA ILE A 56 5.55 7.07 -9.30
C ILE A 56 7.00 7.28 -9.74
N ARG A 57 7.94 6.66 -9.04
CA ARG A 57 9.35 6.64 -9.42
C ARG A 57 9.85 5.23 -9.59
N ASP A 58 10.72 5.04 -10.58
CA ASP A 58 11.43 3.78 -10.76
C ASP A 58 12.56 3.62 -9.71
N THR A 59 13.26 2.49 -9.79
CA THR A 59 14.42 2.19 -8.93
C THR A 59 15.59 3.14 -9.12
N LEU A 60 15.62 3.90 -10.22
CA LEU A 60 16.63 4.92 -10.51
C LEU A 60 16.18 6.31 -10.04
N GLY A 61 15.01 6.42 -9.41
CA GLY A 61 14.42 7.67 -8.94
C GLY A 61 13.79 8.54 -10.04
N LYS A 62 13.73 8.04 -11.28
CA LYS A 62 13.11 8.76 -12.39
C LYS A 62 11.59 8.70 -12.27
N LEU A 63 10.95 9.84 -12.52
CA LEU A 63 9.49 9.91 -12.59
C LEU A 63 8.99 9.08 -13.77
N THR A 64 7.98 8.25 -13.50
CA THR A 64 7.24 7.49 -14.50
C THR A 64 5.75 7.72 -14.28
N GLU A 65 4.96 7.62 -15.35
CA GLU A 65 3.51 7.74 -15.26
C GLU A 65 2.85 6.48 -14.69
N ARG A 66 3.54 5.34 -14.80
CA ARG A 66 3.01 4.03 -14.40
C ARG A 66 4.09 3.10 -13.88
N ALA A 67 3.73 2.29 -12.88
CA ALA A 67 4.51 1.14 -12.44
C ALA A 67 3.94 -0.11 -13.12
N ARG A 68 4.80 -0.83 -13.84
CA ARG A 68 4.43 -2.07 -14.54
C ARG A 68 4.56 -3.27 -13.61
N LEU A 69 3.90 -4.36 -13.97
CA LEU A 69 4.10 -5.66 -13.37
C LEU A 69 5.59 -5.99 -13.13
N ALA A 70 5.89 -6.55 -11.96
CA ALA A 70 7.21 -6.93 -11.47
C ALA A 70 8.22 -5.77 -11.32
N MET A 71 7.79 -4.53 -11.54
CA MET A 71 8.62 -3.35 -11.32
C MET A 71 8.50 -2.90 -9.86
N PRO A 72 9.63 -2.77 -9.13
CA PRO A 72 9.65 -2.03 -7.89
C PRO A 72 9.50 -0.54 -8.21
N ALA A 73 8.54 0.12 -7.60
CA ALA A 73 8.31 1.55 -7.79
C ALA A 73 7.99 2.25 -6.47
N VAL A 74 8.49 3.47 -6.32
CA VAL A 74 8.19 4.33 -5.19
C VAL A 74 6.92 5.11 -5.51
N ILE A 75 5.92 4.96 -4.64
CA ILE A 75 4.63 5.63 -4.72
C ILE A 75 4.63 6.79 -3.72
N GLU A 76 4.29 7.98 -4.21
CA GLU A 76 4.14 9.20 -3.42
C GLU A 76 2.66 9.59 -3.27
N GLY A 77 2.32 10.33 -2.21
CA GLY A 77 0.95 10.86 -2.00
C GLY A 77 0.05 10.03 -1.08
N LEU A 78 0.66 9.18 -0.25
CA LEU A 78 -0.05 8.42 0.77
C LEU A 78 -0.39 9.29 1.97
N LYS A 79 -1.63 9.16 2.47
CA LYS A 79 -2.10 9.80 3.70
C LYS A 79 -1.93 8.82 4.86
N GLY A 80 -0.77 8.92 5.50
CA GLY A 80 -0.34 8.08 6.62
C GLY A 80 0.79 7.12 6.23
N PRO A 81 1.63 6.72 7.19
CA PRO A 81 2.76 5.83 6.93
C PRO A 81 2.24 4.40 6.63
N PRO A 82 2.64 3.81 5.50
CA PRO A 82 2.37 2.40 5.23
C PRO A 82 3.31 1.51 6.08
N VAL A 83 2.98 0.22 6.17
CA VAL A 83 3.83 -0.78 6.82
C VAL A 83 4.34 -1.78 5.78
N ALA A 84 5.58 -2.25 5.95
CA ALA A 84 6.11 -3.31 5.12
C ALA A 84 5.21 -4.57 5.20
N GLY A 85 4.94 -5.18 4.05
CA GLY A 85 4.00 -6.29 3.91
C GLY A 85 2.53 -5.86 3.73
N ASP A 86 2.19 -4.57 3.86
CA ASP A 86 0.83 -4.11 3.58
C ASP A 86 0.47 -4.30 2.10
N GLY A 87 -0.76 -4.76 1.85
CA GLY A 87 -1.32 -4.82 0.51
C GLY A 87 -1.74 -3.44 0.00
N VAL A 88 -1.43 -3.17 -1.27
CA VAL A 88 -1.90 -2.01 -2.04
C VAL A 88 -3.09 -2.42 -2.90
N THR A 89 -4.14 -1.60 -2.92
CA THR A 89 -5.33 -1.86 -3.75
C THR A 89 -5.81 -0.56 -4.37
N VAL A 90 -5.94 -0.54 -5.71
CA VAL A 90 -6.55 0.57 -6.44
C VAL A 90 -8.06 0.57 -6.26
N VAL A 91 -8.62 1.73 -5.91
CA VAL A 91 -10.06 1.93 -5.69
C VAL A 91 -10.59 3.04 -6.59
N GLY A 92 -11.88 2.95 -6.92
CA GLY A 92 -12.51 3.88 -7.89
C GLY A 92 -12.74 5.30 -7.37
N SER A 93 -12.74 5.53 -6.06
CA SER A 93 -12.98 6.86 -5.48
C SER A 93 -12.27 7.06 -4.15
N GLU A 94 -12.08 8.33 -3.77
CA GLU A 94 -11.47 8.74 -2.50
C GLU A 94 -12.33 8.31 -1.31
N GLU A 95 -13.65 8.48 -1.40
CA GLU A 95 -14.61 8.09 -0.35
C GLU A 95 -14.53 6.60 -0.06
N ARG A 96 -14.41 5.77 -1.10
CA ARG A 96 -14.24 4.32 -0.94
C ARG A 96 -12.91 3.99 -0.29
N ALA A 97 -11.84 4.72 -0.62
CA ALA A 97 -10.52 4.56 0.00
C ALA A 97 -10.58 4.86 1.50
N ILE A 98 -11.21 5.97 1.87
CA ILE A 98 -11.42 6.40 3.27
C ILE A 98 -12.23 5.35 4.03
N MET A 99 -13.34 4.89 3.48
CA MET A 99 -14.21 3.92 4.14
C MET A 99 -13.48 2.57 4.38
N LEU A 100 -12.79 2.05 3.36
CA LEU A 100 -12.07 0.77 3.46
C LEU A 100 -10.90 0.85 4.44
N SER A 101 -10.09 1.91 4.35
CA SER A 101 -8.95 2.12 5.25
C SER A 101 -9.40 2.30 6.70
N ALA A 102 -10.46 3.07 6.97
CA ALA A 102 -11.03 3.23 8.30
C ALA A 102 -11.54 1.90 8.89
N GLY A 103 -12.20 1.07 8.07
CA GLY A 103 -12.62 -0.28 8.47
C GLY A 103 -11.43 -1.18 8.83
N ARG A 104 -10.36 -1.16 8.01
CA ARG A 104 -9.13 -1.91 8.27
C ARG A 104 -8.42 -1.42 9.54
N LYS A 105 -8.34 -0.10 9.75
CA LYS A 105 -7.75 0.51 10.95
C LYS A 105 -8.46 0.05 12.22
N ARG A 106 -9.80 0.12 12.27
CA ARG A 106 -10.57 -0.37 13.43
C ARG A 106 -10.31 -1.85 13.73
N LYS A 107 -10.22 -2.69 12.69
CA LYS A 107 -9.90 -4.11 12.85
C LYS A 107 -8.49 -4.31 13.42
N TYR A 108 -7.51 -3.55 12.92
CA TYR A 108 -6.14 -3.61 13.38
C TYR A 108 -6.01 -3.20 14.86
N GLU A 109 -6.62 -2.08 15.25
CA GLU A 109 -6.65 -1.62 16.63
C GLU A 109 -7.32 -2.65 17.55
N LYS A 110 -8.47 -3.22 17.14
CA LYS A 110 -9.18 -4.23 17.93
C LYS A 110 -8.33 -5.49 18.14
N ASN A 111 -7.62 -5.95 17.11
CA ASN A 111 -6.75 -7.11 17.21
C ASN A 111 -5.58 -6.83 18.14
N ARG A 112 -4.95 -5.65 18.02
CA ARG A 112 -3.84 -5.24 18.88
C ARG A 112 -4.22 -5.20 20.36
N LEU A 113 -5.41 -4.68 20.69
CA LEU A 113 -5.90 -4.70 22.07
C LEU A 113 -6.08 -6.13 22.62
N ARG A 114 -6.56 -7.07 21.79
CA ARG A 114 -6.76 -8.46 22.20
C ARG A 114 -5.44 -9.19 22.46
N GLU A 115 -4.42 -8.92 21.65
CA GLU A 115 -3.08 -9.50 21.83
C GLU A 115 -2.43 -9.02 23.14
N ILE A 116 -2.62 -7.74 23.49
CA ILE A 116 -2.14 -7.18 24.76
C ILE A 116 -2.86 -7.82 25.95
N ASP A 117 -4.19 -7.99 25.86
CA ASP A 117 -5.00 -8.62 26.90
C ASP A 117 -4.62 -10.10 27.13
N HIS A 118 -4.42 -10.88 26.06
CA HIS A 118 -3.95 -12.26 26.17
C HIS A 118 -2.52 -12.36 26.70
N GLY A 119 -1.59 -11.54 26.20
CA GLY A 119 -0.19 -11.53 26.68
C GLY A 119 0.00 -10.97 28.10
N ALA A 120 -1.00 -10.27 28.65
CA ALA A 120 -1.03 -9.88 30.06
C ALA A 120 -1.50 -11.04 30.96
N LYS A 121 -2.35 -11.93 30.43
CA LYS A 121 -2.92 -13.07 31.16
C LYS A 121 -1.96 -14.26 31.27
N ASP A 122 -1.05 -14.42 30.31
CA ASP A 122 -0.04 -15.50 30.31
C ASP A 122 1.18 -15.22 31.22
N ARG A 123 1.24 -14.05 31.87
CA ARG A 123 2.37 -13.62 32.73
C ARG A 123 2.04 -13.57 34.23
N ASN A 124 0.91 -14.13 34.65
CA ASN A 124 0.51 -14.29 36.05
C ASN A 124 0.12 -15.73 36.35
#